data_AF-A0A5C5VSY1-F1
#
_entry.id   AF-A0A5C5VSY1-F1
#
_cell.length_a   1.000
_cell.length_b   1.000
_cell.length_c   1.000
_cell.angle_alpha   90.00
_cell.angle_beta   90.00
_cell.angle_gamma   90.00
#
_symmetry.space_group_name_H-M   'P 1'
#
loop_
_entity.id
_entity.type
_entity.pdbx_description
1 polymer ?
#
loop_
_entity_poly.entity_id
_entity_poly.type
_entity_poly.pdbx_seq_one_letter_code
_entity_poly.pdbx_strand_id
1 'polypeptide(L)'
;MILLDTNILARITNAADPQCAVCRTAIHKMLAAGKRLVVFPQSLYELWTVATRSSEAQNGLGMKVEQAAQWLSFFLRRFALLHDHPDLLARWQVLVRDHGITGSRGFGPTTLVSSPPWSATECMNC
;
A
#
# COMPACT_ATOMS: atom_id res chain seq x y z
N MET A 1 0.45 16.71 6.36
CA MET A 1 1.45 15.80 5.77
C MET A 1 0.68 14.66 5.13
N ILE A 2 1.11 14.18 3.95
CA ILE A 2 0.42 13.12 3.20
C ILE A 2 1.44 12.07 2.79
N LEU A 3 1.20 10.82 3.15
CA LEU A 3 2.06 9.69 2.82
C LEU A 3 1.74 9.17 1.42
N LEU A 4 2.76 8.98 0.60
CA LEU A 4 2.65 8.32 -0.70
C LEU A 4 3.04 6.85 -0.55
N ASP A 5 2.06 5.99 -0.77
CA ASP A 5 2.23 4.53 -0.77
C ASP A 5 2.94 4.03 -2.03
N THR A 6 3.51 2.82 -1.95
CA THR A 6 4.13 2.10 -3.07
C THR A 6 3.25 2.09 -4.31
N ASN A 7 1.94 1.84 -4.15
CA ASN A 7 1.03 1.76 -5.29
C ASN A 7 0.95 3.09 -6.06
N ILE A 8 0.97 4.22 -5.34
CA ILE A 8 0.96 5.54 -5.98
C ILE A 8 2.29 5.78 -6.69
N LEU A 9 3.42 5.46 -6.04
CA LEU A 9 4.75 5.59 -6.64
C LEU A 9 4.88 4.74 -7.91
N ALA A 10 4.47 3.47 -7.87
CA ALA A 10 4.50 2.57 -9.02
C ALA A 10 3.66 3.14 -10.19
N ARG A 11 2.42 3.59 -9.92
CA ARG A 11 1.54 4.16 -10.93
C ARG A 11 2.12 5.41 -11.61
N ILE A 12 2.73 6.32 -10.86
CA ILE A 12 3.31 7.53 -11.47
C ILE A 12 4.61 7.26 -12.23
N THR A 13 5.30 6.16 -11.94
CA THR A 13 6.46 5.71 -12.72
C THR A 13 6.08 4.97 -14.01
N ASN A 14 4.90 4.35 -14.04
CA ASN A 14 4.39 3.62 -15.20
C ASN A 14 3.49 4.51 -16.06
N ALA A 15 4.01 5.04 -17.16
CA ALA A 15 3.22 5.88 -18.08
C ALA A 15 2.07 5.13 -18.78
N ALA A 16 2.15 3.79 -18.86
CA ALA A 16 1.09 2.96 -19.43
C ALA A 16 -0.04 2.66 -18.43
N ASP A 17 0.14 2.96 -17.13
CA ASP A 17 -0.93 2.76 -16.15
C ASP A 17 -2.07 3.77 -16.40
N PRO A 18 -3.33 3.34 -16.54
CA PRO A 18 -4.46 4.24 -16.80
C PRO A 18 -4.66 5.31 -15.73
N GLN A 19 -4.22 5.05 -14.49
CA GLN A 19 -4.33 5.98 -13.37
C GLN A 19 -3.10 6.89 -13.22
N CYS A 20 -2.08 6.75 -14.06
CA CYS A 20 -0.85 7.53 -13.99
C CYS A 20 -1.14 9.05 -14.03
N ALA A 21 -1.95 9.49 -15.00
CA ALA A 21 -2.31 10.90 -15.16
C ALA A 21 -3.11 11.45 -13.97
N VAL A 22 -4.03 10.65 -13.45
CA VAL A 22 -4.86 11.00 -12.27
C VAL A 22 -3.97 11.15 -11.04
N CYS A 23 -3.09 10.19 -10.79
CA CYS A 23 -2.16 10.21 -9.64
C CYS A 23 -1.21 11.41 -9.73
N ARG A 24 -0.62 11.69 -10.90
CA ARG A 24 0.25 12.86 -11.11
C ARG A 24 -0.50 14.17 -10.87
N THR A 25 -1.74 14.27 -11.36
CA THR A 25 -2.58 15.45 -11.14
C THR A 25 -2.91 15.66 -9.66
N ALA A 26 -3.24 14.58 -8.93
CA ALA A 26 -3.49 14.66 -7.50
C ALA A 26 -2.25 15.12 -6.72
N ILE A 27 -1.08 14.55 -7.02
CA ILE A 27 0.21 14.96 -6.44
C ILE A 27 0.47 16.44 -6.71
N HIS A 28 0.31 16.90 -7.94
CA HIS A 28 0.49 18.31 -8.30
C HIS A 28 -0.46 19.23 -7.54
N LYS A 29 -1.75 18.88 -7.42
CA LYS A 29 -2.72 19.65 -6.65
C LYS A 29 -2.34 19.74 -5.17
N MET A 30 -1.89 18.63 -4.57
CA MET A 30 -1.45 18.62 -3.17
C MET A 30 -0.22 19.50 -2.95
N LEU A 31 0.75 19.43 -3.87
CA LEU A 31 1.96 20.26 -3.81
C LEU A 31 1.63 21.75 -3.98
N ALA A 32 0.77 22.10 -4.94
CA ALA A 32 0.30 23.48 -5.15
C ALA A 32 -0.46 24.02 -3.92
N ALA A 33 -1.19 23.15 -3.21
CA ALA A 33 -1.85 23.48 -1.95
C ALA A 33 -0.90 23.51 -0.73
N GLY A 34 0.42 23.49 -0.94
CA GLY A 34 1.44 23.56 0.11
C GLY A 34 1.49 22.32 1.01
N LYS A 35 0.90 21.18 0.60
CA LYS A 35 0.94 19.95 1.39
C LYS A 35 2.33 19.32 1.31
N ARG A 36 2.87 18.95 2.48
CA ARG A 36 4.09 18.14 2.57
C ARG A 36 3.77 16.68 2.21
N LEU A 37 4.30 16.23 1.07
CA LEU A 37 4.27 14.83 0.66
C LEU A 37 5.49 14.09 1.23
N VAL A 38 5.25 12.90 1.78
CA VAL A 38 6.29 12.06 2.39
C VAL A 38 6.26 10.64 1.84
N VAL A 39 7.41 9.96 1.91
CA VAL A 39 7.57 8.54 1.55
C VAL A 39 8.25 7.81 2.71
N PHE A 40 7.92 6.53 2.92
CA PHE A 40 8.64 5.65 3.84
C PHE A 40 9.73 4.87 3.10
N PRO A 41 10.86 4.52 3.77
CA PRO A 41 11.84 3.58 3.23
C PRO A 41 11.21 2.27 2.74
N GLN A 42 10.25 1.72 3.50
CA GLN A 42 9.54 0.51 3.10
C GLN A 42 8.87 0.64 1.72
N SER A 43 8.17 1.75 1.47
CA SER A 43 7.51 1.97 0.18
C SER A 43 8.49 2.06 -0.98
N LEU A 44 9.70 2.54 -0.73
CA LEU A 44 10.77 2.59 -1.74
C LEU A 44 11.36 1.20 -2.02
N TYR A 45 11.48 0.34 -1.01
CA TYR A 45 11.94 -1.05 -1.20
C TYR A 45 10.92 -1.90 -1.96
N GLU A 46 9.64 -1.74 -1.63
CA GLU A 46 8.56 -2.40 -2.35
C GLU A 46 8.49 -1.90 -3.80
N LEU A 47 8.62 -0.58 -4.02
CA LEU A 47 8.70 0.01 -5.34
C LEU A 47 9.85 -0.61 -6.14
N TRP A 48 11.05 -0.71 -5.56
CA TRP A 48 12.20 -1.31 -6.22
C TRP A 48 11.91 -2.74 -6.69
N THR A 49 11.27 -3.52 -5.82
CA THR A 49 10.91 -4.91 -6.09
C THR A 49 9.93 -5.03 -7.25
N VAL A 50 8.88 -4.19 -7.31
CA VAL A 50 7.92 -4.22 -8.42
C VAL A 50 8.49 -3.60 -9.70
N ALA A 51 9.33 -2.57 -9.57
CA ALA A 51 9.93 -1.87 -10.70
C ALA A 51 10.88 -2.79 -11.49
N THR A 52 11.74 -3.52 -10.79
CA THR A 52 12.80 -4.36 -11.40
C THR A 52 12.34 -5.78 -11.73
N ARG A 53 11.17 -6.20 -11.24
CA ARG A 53 10.55 -7.48 -11.58
C ARG A 53 10.16 -7.49 -13.06
N SER A 54 10.36 -8.63 -13.73
CA SER A 54 9.95 -8.86 -15.13
C SER A 54 8.52 -8.36 -15.38
N SER A 55 8.30 -7.70 -16.51
CA SER A 55 6.98 -7.21 -16.95
C SER A 55 5.96 -8.32 -17.19
N GLU A 56 6.42 -9.56 -17.38
CA GLU A 56 5.56 -10.73 -17.55
C GLU A 56 5.04 -11.28 -16.21
N ALA A 57 5.72 -10.96 -15.10
CA ALA A 57 5.31 -11.38 -13.78
C ALA A 57 4.26 -10.42 -13.20
N GLN A 58 3.38 -10.93 -12.35
CA GLN A 58 2.30 -10.14 -11.76
C GLN A 58 2.85 -8.89 -11.04
N ASN A 59 2.28 -7.73 -11.40
CA ASN A 59 2.66 -6.39 -10.92
C ASN A 59 4.12 -5.99 -11.18
N GLY A 60 4.84 -6.66 -12.09
CA GLY A 60 6.18 -6.26 -12.51
C GLY A 60 6.15 -5.14 -13.56
N LEU A 61 7.06 -4.18 -13.45
CA LEU A 61 7.18 -3.09 -14.43
C LEU A 61 8.28 -3.33 -15.47
N GLY A 62 9.14 -4.34 -15.27
CA GLY A 62 10.20 -4.69 -16.21
C GLY A 62 11.28 -3.63 -16.41
N MET A 63 11.43 -2.70 -15.46
CA MET A 63 12.42 -1.63 -15.56
C MET A 63 13.84 -2.20 -15.43
N LYS A 64 14.76 -1.62 -16.19
CA LYS A 64 16.19 -1.81 -15.93
C LYS A 64 16.56 -1.19 -14.58
N VAL A 65 17.59 -1.73 -13.94
CA VAL A 65 18.07 -1.29 -12.63
C VAL A 65 18.38 0.21 -12.62
N GLU A 66 18.99 0.72 -13.69
CA GLU A 66 19.35 2.14 -13.84
C GLU A 66 18.11 3.03 -13.88
N GLN A 67 17.06 2.58 -14.57
CA GLN A 67 15.80 3.31 -14.65
C GLN A 67 15.09 3.33 -13.29
N ALA A 68 15.05 2.21 -12.57
CA ALA A 68 14.50 2.15 -11.22
C ALA A 68 15.28 3.06 -10.26
N ALA A 69 16.61 3.10 -10.35
CA ALA A 69 17.46 3.97 -9.55
C ALA A 69 17.24 5.47 -9.82
N GLN A 70 16.96 5.85 -11.08
CA GLN A 70 16.59 7.22 -11.42
C GLN A 70 15.28 7.64 -10.75
N TRP A 71 14.27 6.76 -10.74
CA TRP A 71 13.01 7.01 -10.05
C TRP A 71 13.17 7.12 -8.55
N LEU A 72 13.94 6.22 -7.94
CA LEU A 72 14.24 6.26 -6.51
C LEU A 72 14.91 7.59 -6.13
N SER A 73 15.92 8.01 -6.90
CA SER A 73 16.62 9.28 -6.72
C SER A 73 15.69 10.48 -6.89
N PHE A 74 14.77 10.41 -7.86
CA PHE A 74 13.77 11.44 -8.07
C PHE A 74 12.83 11.56 -6.86
N PHE A 75 12.32 10.45 -6.32
CA PHE A 75 11.43 10.47 -5.16
C PHE A 75 12.12 10.97 -3.89
N LEU A 76 13.36 10.55 -3.63
CA LEU A 76 14.14 11.03 -2.49
C LEU A 76 14.47 12.53 -2.57
N ARG A 77 14.61 13.09 -3.77
CA ARG A 77 14.76 14.54 -3.95
C ARG A 77 13.43 15.29 -3.85
N ARG A 78 12.34 14.67 -4.30
CA ARG A 78 11.06 15.37 -4.50
C ARG A 78 10.15 15.33 -3.27
N PHE A 79 10.25 14.29 -2.45
CA PHE A 79 9.41 14.04 -1.29
C PHE A 79 10.26 13.88 -0.04
N ALA A 80 9.71 14.25 1.12
CA ALA A 80 10.43 14.08 2.37
C ALA A 80 10.42 12.61 2.80
N LEU A 81 11.58 12.07 3.12
CA LEU A 81 11.71 10.72 3.67
C LEU A 81 11.29 10.74 5.13
N LEU A 82 10.27 9.97 5.48
CA LEU A 82 9.86 9.75 6.86
C LEU A 82 10.46 8.45 7.33
N HIS A 83 11.28 8.48 8.36
CA HIS A 83 11.83 7.26 8.97
C HIS A 83 10.87 6.74 10.03
N ASP A 84 10.85 5.41 10.21
CA ASP A 84 10.15 4.82 11.33
C ASP A 84 10.76 5.30 12.64
N HIS A 85 9.89 5.63 13.60
CA HIS A 85 10.33 5.88 14.96
C HIS A 85 10.75 4.54 15.58
N PRO A 86 11.88 4.45 16.30
CA PRO A 86 12.35 3.18 16.88
C PRO A 86 11.26 2.49 17.73
N ASP A 87 10.48 3.27 18.47
CA ASP A 87 9.38 2.75 19.30
C ASP A 87 8.09 2.40 18.55
N LEU A 88 8.02 2.58 17.22
CA LEU A 88 6.79 2.36 16.45
C LEU A 88 6.36 0.90 16.54
N LEU A 89 7.29 -0.05 16.43
CA LEU A 89 7.00 -1.48 16.54
C LEU A 89 6.44 -1.83 17.92
N ALA A 90 7.08 -1.34 18.98
CA ALA A 90 6.64 -1.60 20.35
C ALA A 90 5.22 -1.05 20.60
N ARG A 91 4.94 0.18 20.14
CA ARG A 91 3.60 0.78 20.25
C ARG A 91 2.56 0.05 19.43
N TRP A 92 2.90 -0.34 18.20
CA TRP A 92 2.01 -1.11 17.34
C TRP A 92 1.65 -2.47 17.96
N GLN A 93 2.62 -3.18 18.57
CA GLN A 93 2.36 -4.45 19.25
C GLN A 93 1.36 -4.31 20.40
N VAL A 94 1.51 -3.27 21.22
CA VAL A 94 0.56 -2.96 22.30
C VAL A 94 -0.84 -2.74 21.73
N LEU A 95 -0.97 -1.90 20.70
CA LEU A 95 -2.26 -1.62 20.08
C LEU A 95 -2.92 -2.86 19.46
N VAL A 96 -2.17 -3.67 18.72
CA VAL A 96 -2.70 -4.88 18.07
C VAL A 96 -3.21 -5.87 19.11
N ARG A 97 -2.46 -6.07 20.19
CA ARG A 97 -2.85 -6.95 21.29
C ARG A 97 -4.07 -6.40 22.02
N ASP A 98 -3.99 -5.15 22.47
CA ASP A 98 -5.00 -4.56 23.35
C ASP A 98 -6.34 -4.34 22.64
N HIS A 99 -6.32 -4.14 21.32
CA HIS A 99 -7.53 -4.02 20.49
C HIS A 99 -7.91 -5.30 19.73
N GLY A 100 -7.19 -6.41 19.93
CA GLY A 100 -7.49 -7.69 19.26
C GLY A 100 -7.48 -7.58 17.73
N ILE A 101 -6.62 -6.74 17.16
CA ILE A 101 -6.58 -6.49 15.72
C ILE A 101 -6.09 -7.76 15.03
N THR A 102 -6.97 -8.42 14.27
CA THR A 102 -6.62 -9.58 13.46
C THR A 102 -6.35 -9.16 12.02
N GLY A 103 -5.41 -9.84 11.36
CA GLY A 103 -5.17 -9.63 9.94
C GLY A 103 -6.34 -10.16 9.13
N SER A 104 -7.25 -9.29 8.71
CA SER A 104 -8.24 -9.65 7.69
C SER A 104 -7.52 -9.83 6.35
N ARG A 105 -7.39 -11.07 5.88
CA ARG A 105 -7.05 -11.31 4.46
C ARG A 105 -8.21 -10.78 3.62
N GLY A 106 -8.06 -9.58 3.08
CA GLY A 106 -8.97 -9.08 2.06
C GLY A 106 -8.74 -9.83 0.76
N PHE A 107 -9.37 -11.00 0.59
CA PHE A 107 -9.68 -11.60 -0.72
C PHE A 107 -10.78 -12.68 -0.54
N GLY A 108 -12.02 -12.37 -0.95
CA GLY A 108 -13.16 -13.32 -1.02
C GLY A 108 -14.50 -12.77 -0.49
N PRO A 109 -15.61 -12.81 -1.25
CA PRO A 109 -16.86 -12.12 -0.93
C PRO A 109 -17.71 -12.92 0.07
N THR A 110 -18.47 -12.21 0.91
CA THR A 110 -19.58 -12.71 1.75
C THR A 110 -19.12 -13.76 2.78
N THR A 111 -19.01 -13.46 4.07
CA THR A 111 -20.18 -13.41 4.96
C THR A 111 -19.66 -13.02 6.35
N LEU A 112 -19.99 -11.82 6.82
CA LEU A 112 -20.09 -11.54 8.26
C LEU A 112 -21.46 -10.90 8.48
N VAL A 113 -22.46 -11.73 8.73
CA VAL A 113 -23.48 -11.36 9.70
C VAL A 113 -23.43 -12.42 10.79
N SER A 114 -22.90 -11.98 11.91
CA SER A 114 -22.98 -12.54 13.24
C SER A 114 -24.42 -12.86 13.65
N SER A 115 -24.63 -14.05 14.24
CA SER A 115 -25.55 -14.31 15.36
C SER A 115 -25.21 -15.67 16.00
N PRO A 116 -24.95 -15.78 17.32
CA PRO A 116 -25.01 -17.05 18.06
C PRO A 116 -26.22 -17.06 19.04
N PRO A 117 -26.47 -18.09 19.87
CA PRO A 117 -26.04 -19.50 19.81
C PRO A 117 -27.23 -20.50 19.95
N TRP A 118 -27.11 -21.70 19.35
CA TRP A 118 -27.76 -22.97 19.76
C TRP A 118 -29.28 -23.00 20.08
N SER A 119 -30.05 -23.62 19.17
CA SER A 119 -31.13 -24.54 19.54
C SER A 119 -31.10 -25.72 18.58
N ALA A 120 -30.85 -26.91 19.14
CA ALA A 120 -31.09 -28.19 18.50
C ALA A 120 -32.60 -28.40 18.23
N THR A 121 -32.94 -29.56 17.63
CA THR A 121 -34.30 -30.06 17.26
C THR A 121 -34.81 -29.38 15.98
N GLU A 122 -35.17 -30.03 14.88
CA GLU A 122 -35.76 -31.34 14.54
C GLU A 122 -35.41 -31.62 13.06
N CYS A 123 -34.97 -32.82 12.69
CA CYS A 123 -35.80 -33.90 12.18
C CYS A 123 -36.55 -33.63 10.86
N MET A 124 -36.26 -34.51 9.89
CA MET A 124 -37.19 -35.10 8.92
C MET A 124 -37.58 -34.33 7.65
N ASN A 125 -37.13 -34.96 6.56
CA ASN A 125 -37.92 -35.44 5.41
C ASN A 125 -37.99 -34.61 4.13
N CYS A 126 -37.64 -35.36 3.07
CA CYS A 126 -37.94 -35.25 1.64
C CYS A 126 -37.09 -34.28 0.81
#